data_AF-A0A389MPZ1-F1
#
_entry.id   AF-A0A389MPZ1-F1
#
_cell.length_a   1.000
_cell.length_b   1.000
_cell.length_c   1.000
_cell.angle_alpha   90.00
_cell.angle_beta   90.00
_cell.angle_gamma   90.00
#
_symmetry.space_group_name_H-M   'P 1'
#
loop_
_entity.id
_entity.type
_entity.pdbx_description
1 polymer ?
#
loop_
_entity_poly.entity_id
_entity_poly.type
_entity_poly.pdbx_seq_one_letter_code
_entity_poly.pdbx_strand_id
1 'polypeptide(L)'
;MARRRLTDADIERIAEMRGRNVPMAVIGLALDCSASSVNYHCLRLGIDAPKTAKCTTHVIGPMLVQRSGHVVRRFTPEEDTRLLALEAEGLTPTEIARALGRRHNTVTARLATLARHQERLEAAG
;
A
#
# COMPACT_ATOMS: atom_id res chain seq x y z
N MET A 1 -14.68 1.38 23.31
CA MET A 1 -15.76 1.78 22.39
C MET A 1 -15.89 0.72 21.31
N ALA A 2 -17.09 0.21 21.05
CA ALA A 2 -17.31 -0.80 20.02
C ALA A 2 -17.06 -0.20 18.63
N ARG A 3 -16.25 -0.87 17.81
CA ARG A 3 -15.91 -0.43 16.46
C ARG A 3 -17.15 -0.60 15.56
N ARG A 4 -17.80 0.50 15.18
CA ARG A 4 -18.84 0.49 14.14
C ARG A 4 -18.26 -0.13 12.87
N ARG A 5 -18.93 -1.15 12.32
CA ARG A 5 -18.58 -1.70 11.01
C ARG A 5 -19.06 -0.72 9.95
N LEU A 6 -18.18 -0.38 9.01
CA LEU A 6 -18.53 0.42 7.84
C LEU A 6 -19.52 -0.38 6.97
N THR A 7 -20.60 0.27 6.59
CA THR A 7 -21.63 -0.26 5.69
C THR A 7 -21.26 -0.02 4.23
N ASP A 8 -21.97 -0.64 3.30
CA ASP A 8 -21.75 -0.42 1.86
C ASP A 8 -21.96 1.05 1.47
N ALA A 9 -22.93 1.74 2.10
CA ALA A 9 -23.13 3.18 1.92
C ALA A 9 -21.93 4.01 2.42
N ASP A 10 -21.29 3.60 3.51
CA ASP A 10 -20.06 4.28 3.98
C ASP A 10 -18.90 4.05 2.97
N ILE A 11 -18.83 2.88 2.34
CA ILE A 11 -17.83 2.55 1.32
C ILE A 11 -18.05 3.40 0.04
N GLU A 12 -19.29 3.55 -0.41
CA GLU A 12 -19.64 4.44 -1.52
C GLU A 12 -19.26 5.90 -1.21
N ARG A 13 -19.53 6.36 0.02
CA ARG A 13 -19.13 7.69 0.48
C ARG A 13 -17.61 7.87 0.47
N ILE A 14 -16.85 6.84 0.90
CA ILE A 14 -15.39 6.83 0.79
C ILE A 14 -14.96 7.01 -0.66
N ALA A 15 -15.55 6.24 -1.59
CA ALA A 15 -15.23 6.32 -3.02
C ALA A 15 -15.49 7.72 -3.59
N GLU A 16 -16.68 8.29 -3.32
CA GLU A 16 -17.05 9.64 -3.76
C GLU A 16 -16.08 10.70 -3.23
N MET A 17 -15.81 10.69 -1.93
CA MET A 17 -14.94 11.69 -1.29
C MET A 17 -13.49 11.55 -1.76
N ARG A 18 -12.98 10.32 -1.94
CA ARG A 18 -11.63 10.09 -2.49
C ARG A 18 -11.53 10.52 -3.95
N GLY A 19 -12.56 10.28 -4.76
CA GLY A 19 -12.64 10.75 -6.15
C GLY A 19 -12.56 12.29 -6.25
N ARG A 20 -13.07 13.01 -5.24
CA ARG A 20 -12.91 14.47 -5.10
C ARG A 20 -11.58 14.92 -4.48
N ASN A 21 -10.62 14.00 -4.34
CA ASN A 21 -9.31 14.24 -3.73
C ASN A 21 -9.36 14.63 -2.25
N VAL A 22 -10.41 14.23 -1.51
CA VAL A 22 -10.50 14.52 -0.08
C VAL A 22 -9.49 13.66 0.70
N PRO A 23 -8.73 14.23 1.66
CA PRO A 23 -7.78 13.46 2.48
C PRO A 23 -8.46 12.39 3.34
N MET A 24 -7.82 11.22 3.48
CA MET A 24 -8.36 10.08 4.23
C MET A 24 -8.68 10.41 5.70
N ALA A 25 -7.92 11.32 6.33
CA ALA A 25 -8.19 11.78 7.69
C ALA A 25 -9.52 12.54 7.80
N VAL A 26 -9.84 13.37 6.81
CA VAL A 26 -11.11 14.11 6.75
C VAL A 26 -12.28 13.17 6.50
N ILE A 27 -12.09 12.16 5.64
CA ILE A 27 -13.10 11.12 5.40
C ILE A 27 -13.35 10.30 6.67
N GLY A 28 -12.28 9.95 7.39
CA GLY A 28 -12.38 9.24 8.67
C GLY A 28 -13.21 10.03 9.68
N LEU A 29 -12.93 11.33 9.83
CA LEU A 29 -13.72 12.21 10.70
C LEU A 29 -15.19 12.30 10.27
N ALA A 30 -15.45 12.42 8.96
CA ALA A 30 -16.81 12.52 8.43
C ALA A 30 -17.65 11.24 8.63
N LEU A 31 -17.01 10.08 8.69
CA LEU A 31 -17.66 8.78 8.84
C LEU A 31 -17.54 8.17 10.25
N ASP A 32 -16.96 8.93 11.19
CA ASP A 32 -16.64 8.47 12.55
C ASP A 32 -15.82 7.16 12.55
N CYS A 33 -14.78 7.12 11.72
CA CYS A 33 -13.88 5.97 11.62
C CYS A 33 -12.41 6.38 11.49
N SER A 34 -11.51 5.42 11.71
CA SER A 34 -10.08 5.69 11.62
C SER A 34 -9.61 5.91 10.18
N ALA A 35 -8.63 6.79 9.96
CA ALA A 35 -7.99 6.96 8.66
C ALA A 35 -7.38 5.65 8.13
N SER A 36 -6.97 4.75 9.03
CA SER A 36 -6.50 3.40 8.66
C SER A 36 -7.61 2.52 8.10
N SER A 37 -8.84 2.64 8.61
CA SER A 37 -10.01 1.96 8.06
C SER A 37 -10.31 2.46 6.65
N VAL A 38 -10.32 3.78 6.44
CA VAL A 38 -10.46 4.38 5.11
C VAL A 38 -9.37 3.88 4.16
N ASN A 39 -8.10 3.91 4.59
CA ASN A 39 -6.97 3.42 3.81
C ASN A 39 -7.14 1.95 3.40
N TYR A 40 -7.58 1.09 4.32
CA TYR A 40 -7.84 -0.32 4.01
C TYR A 40 -8.90 -0.49 2.91
N HIS A 41 -10.03 0.22 3.00
CA HIS A 41 -11.07 0.15 1.96
C HIS A 41 -10.59 0.72 0.62
N CYS A 42 -9.84 1.82 0.63
CA CYS A 42 -9.26 2.37 -0.58
C CYS A 42 -8.31 1.40 -1.26
N LEU A 43 -7.40 0.78 -0.50
CA LEU A 43 -6.44 -0.20 -1.02
C LEU A 43 -7.15 -1.45 -1.56
N ARG A 44 -8.10 -2.01 -0.79
CA ARG A 44 -8.81 -3.24 -1.16
C ARG A 44 -9.69 -3.08 -2.40
N LEU A 45 -10.28 -1.90 -2.60
CA LEU A 45 -11.23 -1.62 -3.69
C LEU A 45 -10.63 -0.79 -4.83
N GLY A 46 -9.33 -0.51 -4.80
CA GLY A 46 -8.65 0.27 -5.84
C GLY A 46 -9.09 1.73 -5.93
N ILE A 47 -9.64 2.31 -4.86
CA ILE A 47 -10.10 3.71 -4.83
C ILE A 47 -8.88 4.63 -4.67
N ASP A 48 -8.42 5.18 -5.79
CA ASP A 48 -7.37 6.19 -5.82
C ASP A 48 -7.94 7.62 -5.79
N ALA A 49 -7.13 8.58 -5.36
CA ALA A 49 -7.47 10.00 -5.50
C ALA A 49 -6.81 10.57 -6.77
N PRO A 50 -7.45 11.52 -7.46
CA PRO A 50 -6.97 12.04 -8.74
C PRO A 50 -5.65 12.81 -8.62
N LYS A 51 -5.32 13.35 -7.43
CA LYS A 51 -4.00 13.94 -7.15
C LYS A 51 -3.22 13.12 -6.14
N THR A 52 -3.24 11.80 -6.28
CA THR A 52 -2.30 10.98 -5.51
C THR A 52 -0.89 11.45 -5.88
N ALA A 53 -0.19 12.02 -4.89
CA ALA A 53 1.12 12.62 -5.09
C ALA A 53 2.03 11.63 -5.82
N LYS A 54 2.88 12.15 -6.72
CA LYS A 54 3.90 11.35 -7.41
C LYS A 54 4.65 10.54 -6.35
N CYS A 55 4.41 9.23 -6.29
CA CYS A 55 5.20 8.36 -5.44
C CYS A 55 6.60 8.31 -6.04
N THR A 56 7.59 8.70 -5.26
CA THR A 56 8.98 8.56 -5.68
C THR A 56 9.24 7.07 -5.88
N THR A 57 9.67 6.71 -7.08
CA THR A 57 9.91 5.31 -7.46
C THR A 57 11.11 4.71 -6.74
N HIS A 58 11.98 5.56 -6.18
CA HIS A 58 13.17 5.17 -5.44
C HIS A 58 13.11 5.57 -3.95
N VAL A 59 13.92 4.89 -3.15
CA VAL A 59 14.05 5.14 -1.72
C VAL A 59 14.79 6.46 -1.47
N ILE A 60 14.16 7.38 -0.73
CA ILE A 60 14.79 8.65 -0.29
C ILE A 60 15.09 8.57 1.21
N GLY A 61 16.36 8.68 1.58
CA GLY A 61 16.84 8.66 2.98
C GLY A 61 17.45 7.32 3.42
N PRO A 62 17.71 7.12 4.73
CA PRO A 62 18.51 6.00 5.22
C PRO A 62 17.84 4.63 4.97
N MET A 63 18.68 3.60 4.77
CA MET A 63 18.25 2.23 4.47
C MET A 63 17.56 1.55 5.66
N LEU A 64 17.97 1.90 6.86
CA LEU A 64 17.40 1.45 8.12
C LEU A 64 16.63 2.61 8.73
N VAL A 65 15.35 2.39 9.03
CA VAL A 65 14.49 3.39 9.69
C VAL A 65 13.90 2.82 10.96
N GLN A 66 13.86 3.62 12.02
CA GLN A 66 13.19 3.25 13.26
C GLN A 66 11.71 3.63 13.16
N ARG A 67 10.81 2.67 13.40
CA ARG A 67 9.36 2.88 13.44
C ARG A 67 8.80 2.21 14.68
N SER A 68 8.22 2.99 15.59
CA SER A 68 7.62 2.49 16.83
C SER A 68 8.53 1.54 17.61
N GLY A 69 9.82 1.90 17.72
CA GLY A 69 10.84 1.08 18.40
C GLY A 69 11.44 -0.06 17.57
N HIS A 70 10.91 -0.36 16.38
CA HIS A 70 11.41 -1.41 15.50
C HIS A 70 12.31 -0.87 14.39
N VAL A 71 13.42 -1.56 14.12
CA VAL A 71 14.28 -1.26 12.96
C VAL A 71 13.69 -1.92 11.72
N VAL A 72 13.37 -1.12 10.71
CA VAL A 72 12.80 -1.56 9.43
C VAL A 72 13.81 -1.31 8.31
N ARG A 73 14.17 -2.37 7.58
CA ARG A 73 15.03 -2.31 6.39
C ARG A 73 14.21 -2.04 5.14
N ARG A 74 14.49 -0.93 4.45
CA ARG A 74 13.83 -0.59 3.17
C ARG A 74 14.25 -1.53 2.05
N PHE A 75 13.42 -1.67 1.02
CA PHE A 75 13.74 -2.44 -0.19
C PHE A 75 14.58 -1.59 -1.16
N THR A 76 15.61 -2.18 -1.74
CA THR A 76 16.39 -1.54 -2.82
C THR A 76 15.79 -1.86 -4.20
N PRO A 77 16.10 -1.06 -5.24
CA PRO A 77 15.69 -1.37 -6.62
C PRO A 77 16.18 -2.75 -7.11
N GLU A 78 17.36 -3.18 -6.68
CA GLU A 78 17.92 -4.50 -7.00
C GLU A 78 17.13 -5.61 -6.32
N GLU A 79 16.73 -5.40 -5.06
CA GLU A 79 15.85 -6.33 -4.36
C GLU A 79 14.46 -6.39 -4.99
N ASP A 80 13.90 -5.27 -5.45
CA ASP A 80 12.62 -5.25 -6.16
C ASP A 80 12.70 -6.00 -7.49
N THR A 81 13.77 -5.76 -8.27
CA THR A 81 14.03 -6.49 -9.53
C THR A 81 14.10 -7.99 -9.28
N ARG A 82 14.86 -8.40 -8.25
CA ARG A 82 14.99 -9.82 -7.90
C ARG A 82 13.68 -10.40 -7.37
N LEU A 83 12.93 -9.63 -6.58
CA LEU A 83 11.63 -10.04 -6.05
C LEU A 83 10.62 -10.28 -7.17
N LEU A 84 10.55 -9.41 -8.17
CA LEU A 84 9.67 -9.55 -9.34
C LEU A 84 10.09 -10.73 -10.22
N ALA A 85 11.40 -10.94 -10.42
CA ALA A 85 11.89 -12.10 -11.17
C ALA A 85 11.48 -13.43 -10.51
N LEU A 86 11.66 -13.55 -9.20
CA LEU A 86 11.28 -14.75 -8.46
C LEU A 86 9.76 -14.97 -8.44
N GLU A 87 8.96 -13.91 -8.39
CA GLU A 87 7.50 -14.01 -8.50
C GLU A 87 7.06 -14.45 -9.90
N ALA A 88 7.71 -13.95 -10.96
CA ALA A 88 7.47 -14.37 -12.34
C ALA A 88 7.86 -15.84 -12.59
N GLU A 89 8.83 -16.37 -11.84
CA GLU A 89 9.17 -17.80 -11.80
C GLU A 89 8.11 -18.65 -11.05
N GLY A 90 7.09 -18.02 -10.45
CA GLY A 90 6.00 -18.69 -9.75
C GLY A 90 6.29 -19.02 -8.28
N LEU A 91 7.37 -18.48 -7.70
CA LEU A 91 7.69 -18.73 -6.29
C LEU A 91 6.65 -18.09 -5.36
N THR A 92 6.37 -18.76 -4.25
CA THR A 92 5.50 -18.22 -3.22
C THR A 92 6.19 -17.09 -2.44
N PRO A 93 5.43 -16.16 -1.82
CA PRO A 93 6.01 -15.09 -1.00
C PRO A 93 6.92 -15.57 0.12
N THR A 94 6.72 -16.79 0.62
CA THR A 94 7.57 -17.41 1.65
C THR A 94 8.93 -17.82 1.09
N GLU A 95 8.97 -18.38 -0.12
CA GLU A 95 10.21 -18.79 -0.79
C GLU A 95 11.01 -17.56 -1.22
N ILE A 96 10.35 -16.56 -1.79
CA ILE A 96 10.95 -15.26 -2.14
C ILE A 96 11.56 -14.62 -0.88
N ALA A 97 10.84 -14.64 0.24
CA ALA A 97 11.33 -14.09 1.50
C ALA A 97 12.61 -14.79 2.00
N ARG A 98 12.69 -16.13 1.84
CA ARG A 98 13.92 -16.89 2.16
C ARG A 98 15.06 -16.49 1.23
N ALA A 99 14.81 -16.38 -0.07
CA ALA A 99 15.80 -16.01 -1.08
C ALA A 99 16.38 -14.59 -0.86
N LEU A 100 15.57 -13.66 -0.35
CA LEU A 100 15.96 -12.26 -0.10
C LEU A 100 16.41 -11.98 1.35
N GLY A 101 16.34 -12.98 2.24
CA GLY A 101 16.62 -12.78 3.66
C GLY A 101 15.68 -11.78 4.34
N ARG A 102 14.38 -11.84 4.01
CA ARG A 102 13.32 -10.93 4.51
C ARG A 102 12.19 -11.72 5.17
N ARG A 103 11.25 -11.02 5.82
CA ARG A 103 10.03 -11.63 6.36
C ARG A 103 8.94 -11.72 5.29
N HIS A 104 8.22 -12.84 5.20
CA HIS A 104 7.17 -13.07 4.20
C HIS A 104 6.11 -11.95 4.14
N ASN A 105 5.69 -11.43 5.29
CA ASN A 105 4.73 -10.31 5.36
C ASN A 105 5.27 -9.04 4.66
N THR A 106 6.57 -8.78 4.76
CA THR A 106 7.19 -7.62 4.10
C THR A 106 7.30 -7.80 2.58
N VAL A 107 7.51 -9.03 2.11
CA VAL A 107 7.52 -9.38 0.68
C VAL A 107 6.11 -9.26 0.09
N THR A 108 5.10 -9.80 0.78
CA THR A 108 3.70 -9.72 0.34
C THR A 108 3.24 -8.27 0.20
N ALA A 109 3.54 -7.43 1.21
CA ALA A 109 3.22 -6.00 1.15
C ALA A 109 3.98 -5.28 0.02
N ARG A 110 5.22 -5.70 -0.28
CA ARG A 110 6.03 -5.12 -1.34
C ARG A 110 5.50 -5.47 -2.73
N LEU A 111 5.15 -6.74 -2.97
CA LEU A 111 4.52 -7.20 -4.21
C LEU A 111 3.24 -6.40 -4.51
N ALA A 112 2.33 -6.29 -3.53
CA ALA A 112 1.12 -5.50 -3.69
C ALA A 112 1.41 -4.02 -4.01
N THR A 113 2.46 -3.45 -3.40
CA THR A 113 2.88 -2.06 -3.71
C THR A 113 3.38 -1.93 -5.15
N LEU A 114 4.21 -2.86 -5.62
CA LEU A 114 4.76 -2.85 -6.97
C LEU A 114 3.67 -3.07 -8.02
N ALA A 115 2.74 -4.00 -7.79
CA ALA A 115 1.57 -4.21 -8.66
C ALA A 115 0.74 -2.93 -8.82
N ARG A 116 0.43 -2.25 -7.70
CA ARG A 116 -0.28 -0.96 -7.76
C ARG A 116 0.50 0.15 -8.46
N HIS A 117 1.83 0.14 -8.38
CA HIS A 117 2.65 1.08 -9.14
C HIS A 117 2.58 0.78 -10.63
N GLN A 118 2.63 -0.50 -11.01
CA GLN A 118 2.52 -0.95 -12.40
C GLN A 118 1.17 -0.58 -13.02
N GLU A 119 0.06 -0.88 -12.34
CA GLU A 119 -1.29 -0.52 -12.78
C GLU A 119 -1.45 1.00 -13.01
N ARG A 120 -0.83 1.82 -12.15
CA ARG A 120 -0.85 3.29 -12.31
C ARG A 120 -0.01 3.78 -13.48
N LEU A 121 1.11 3.11 -13.79
CA LEU A 121 1.94 3.43 -14.95
C LEU A 121 1.20 3.05 -16.24
N GLU A 122 0.57 1.89 -16.28
CA GLU A 122 -0.23 1.43 -17.42
C GLU A 122 -1.44 2.34 -17.70
N ALA A 123 -2.12 2.84 -16.67
CA ALA A 123 -3.23 3.77 -16.83
C ALA A 123 -2.81 5.20 -17.25
N ALA A 124 -1.51 5.52 -17.19
CA ALA A 124 -0.97 6.85 -17.50
C ALA A 124 -0.25 6.93 -18.86
N GLY A 125 -0.06 5.80 -19.55
CA GLY A 125 0.48 5.70 -20.91
C GLY A 125 -0.63 5.62 -21.95
#